data_AF-A0AAJ4W194-F1
#
_entry.id   AF-A0AAJ4W194-F1
#
_cell.length_a   1.000
_cell.length_b   1.000
_cell.length_c   1.000
_cell.angle_alpha   90.00
_cell.angle_beta   90.00
_cell.angle_gamma   90.00
#
_symmetry.space_group_name_H-M   'P 1'
#
loop_
_entity.id
_entity.type
_entity.pdbx_description
1 polymer ?
#
loop_
_entity_poly.entity_id
_entity_poly.type
_entity_poly.pdbx_seq_one_letter_code
_entity_poly.pdbx_strand_id
1 'polypeptide(L)'
;MTDWNLIIQGNISLLWIQECLKPENENKTIKDLLNEYRLKNENVTILNPGCLFMAAYLLFLYPKESEIVSTNLSFINTGIFDIITMGVKSPDESKEEYIVRRIRNSLAHGNFEIDDNLVITFEDNNSAKTNLFRTKIRFNQFGELINNFMQESKNTRYNK
;
A
#
# COMPACT_ATOMS: atom_id res chain seq x y z
N MET A 1 -1.88 -2.38 20.82
CA MET A 1 -3.34 -2.62 20.79
C MET A 1 -3.72 -2.87 19.35
N THR A 2 -4.58 -3.84 19.05
CA THR A 2 -4.98 -4.15 17.67
C THR A 2 -5.85 -3.04 17.09
N ASP A 3 -5.53 -2.56 15.89
CA ASP A 3 -6.38 -1.61 15.15
C ASP A 3 -7.56 -2.35 14.51
N TRP A 4 -8.66 -2.47 15.25
CA TRP A 4 -9.87 -3.13 14.78
C TRP A 4 -10.56 -2.39 13.64
N ASN A 5 -10.40 -1.07 13.54
CA ASN A 5 -11.00 -0.30 12.47
C ASN A 5 -10.38 -0.69 11.13
N LEU A 6 -9.05 -0.77 11.07
CA LEU A 6 -8.33 -1.22 9.87
C LEU A 6 -8.72 -2.66 9.49
N ILE A 7 -8.85 -3.56 10.48
CA ILE A 7 -9.27 -4.96 10.25
C ILE A 7 -10.68 -5.02 9.65
N ILE A 8 -11.63 -4.27 10.20
CA ILE A 8 -13.02 -4.24 9.72
C ILE A 8 -13.07 -3.73 8.27
N GLN A 9 -12.33 -2.67 7.96
CA GLN A 9 -12.22 -2.12 6.62
C GLN A 9 -11.59 -3.12 5.62
N GLY A 10 -10.56 -3.84 6.05
CA GLY A 10 -9.97 -4.93 5.28
C GLY A 10 -10.98 -6.03 4.99
N ASN A 11 -11.72 -6.48 6.02
CA ASN A 11 -12.73 -7.52 5.91
C ASN A 11 -13.87 -7.11 4.96
N ILE A 12 -14.36 -5.87 5.03
CA ILE A 12 -15.34 -5.32 4.08
C ILE A 12 -14.84 -5.47 2.65
N SER A 13 -13.58 -5.13 2.40
CA SER A 13 -12.98 -5.20 1.06
C SER A 13 -12.86 -6.64 0.58
N LEU A 14 -12.54 -7.58 1.47
CA LEU A 14 -12.49 -9.02 1.19
C LEU A 14 -13.88 -9.58 0.86
N LEU A 15 -14.92 -9.17 1.58
CA LEU A 15 -16.30 -9.58 1.31
C LEU A 15 -16.74 -9.16 -0.09
N TRP A 16 -16.37 -7.96 -0.53
CA TRP A 16 -16.61 -7.54 -1.91
C TRP A 16 -15.85 -8.38 -2.94
N ILE A 17 -14.57 -8.70 -2.68
CA ILE A 17 -13.80 -9.59 -3.56
C ILE A 17 -14.48 -10.96 -3.68
N GLN A 18 -14.96 -11.52 -2.57
CA GLN A 18 -15.69 -12.80 -2.57
C GLN A 18 -16.98 -12.72 -3.38
N GLU A 19 -17.72 -11.61 -3.31
CA GLU A 19 -18.89 -11.37 -4.15
C GLU A 19 -18.53 -11.41 -5.64
N CYS A 20 -17.42 -10.78 -6.02
CA CYS A 20 -16.95 -10.76 -7.41
C CYS A 20 -16.58 -12.15 -7.94
N LEU A 21 -16.18 -13.09 -7.08
CA LEU A 21 -15.76 -14.44 -7.47
C LEU A 21 -16.90 -15.46 -7.59
N LYS A 22 -18.15 -15.05 -7.32
CA LYS A 22 -19.30 -15.95 -7.41
C LYS A 22 -19.61 -16.34 -8.86
N PRO A 23 -19.98 -17.60 -9.16
CA PRO A 23 -20.27 -18.05 -10.51
C PRO A 23 -21.33 -17.23 -11.24
N GLU A 24 -22.38 -16.78 -10.53
CA GLU A 24 -23.44 -15.94 -11.10
C GLU A 24 -22.96 -14.56 -11.58
N ASN A 25 -21.76 -14.15 -11.16
CA ASN A 25 -21.16 -12.87 -11.49
C ASN A 25 -20.08 -12.96 -12.59
N GLU A 26 -19.83 -14.15 -13.15
CA GLU A 26 -18.76 -14.41 -14.13
C GLU A 26 -18.84 -13.51 -15.38
N ASN A 27 -20.05 -13.18 -15.83
CA ASN A 27 -20.28 -12.36 -17.02
C ASN A 27 -20.41 -10.85 -16.73
N LYS A 28 -20.30 -10.43 -15.46
CA LYS A 28 -20.44 -9.02 -15.07
C LYS A 28 -19.09 -8.32 -15.07
N THR A 29 -19.09 -7.04 -15.40
CA THR A 29 -17.87 -6.23 -15.24
C THR A 29 -17.66 -5.90 -13.75
N ILE A 30 -16.40 -5.66 -13.36
CA ILE A 30 -16.06 -5.18 -12.00
C ILE A 30 -16.85 -3.89 -11.66
N LYS A 31 -17.08 -3.04 -12.67
CA LYS A 31 -17.84 -1.80 -12.51
C LYS A 31 -19.30 -2.08 -12.14
N ASP A 32 -19.94 -3.04 -12.80
CA ASP A 32 -21.33 -3.41 -12.51
C ASP A 32 -21.45 -4.01 -11.11
N LEU A 33 -20.53 -4.91 -10.76
CA LEU A 33 -20.45 -5.52 -9.43
C LEU A 33 -20.24 -4.49 -8.33
N LEU A 34 -19.36 -3.51 -8.54
CA LEU A 34 -19.12 -2.41 -7.61
C LEU A 34 -20.38 -1.56 -7.41
N ASN A 35 -21.10 -1.25 -8.48
CA ASN A 35 -22.34 -0.48 -8.41
C ASN A 35 -23.43 -1.24 -7.65
N GLU A 36 -23.63 -2.53 -7.96
CA GLU A 36 -24.58 -3.39 -7.25
C GLU A 36 -24.25 -3.51 -5.76
N TYR A 37 -22.96 -3.67 -5.42
CA TYR A 37 -22.53 -3.79 -4.04
C TYR A 37 -22.78 -2.50 -3.26
N ARG A 38 -22.52 -1.33 -3.86
CA ARG A 38 -22.80 -0.02 -3.25
C ARG A 38 -24.29 0.23 -3.03
N LEU A 39 -25.14 -0.23 -3.94
CA LEU A 39 -26.59 -0.13 -3.80
C LEU A 39 -27.13 -0.99 -2.66
N LYS A 40 -26.52 -2.16 -2.43
CA LYS A 40 -26.93 -3.10 -1.36
C LYS A 40 -26.33 -2.76 0.01
N ASN A 41 -25.21 -2.05 0.04
CA ASN A 41 -24.45 -1.75 1.26
C ASN A 41 -24.19 -0.25 1.36
N GLU A 42 -25.18 0.48 1.88
CA GLU A 42 -25.07 1.91 2.11
C GLU A 42 -23.88 2.23 3.02
N ASN A 43 -23.18 3.34 2.73
CA ASN A 43 -22.01 3.83 3.48
C ASN A 43 -20.79 2.90 3.51
N VAL A 44 -20.76 1.85 2.69
CA VAL A 44 -19.60 0.96 2.59
C VAL A 44 -18.67 1.40 1.46
N THR A 45 -17.48 1.88 1.83
CA THR A 45 -16.42 2.20 0.87
C THR A 45 -15.42 1.07 0.80
N ILE A 46 -15.37 0.38 -0.34
CA ILE A 46 -14.42 -0.74 -0.59
C ILE A 46 -12.98 -0.22 -0.76
N LEU A 47 -12.82 0.95 -1.38
CA LEU A 47 -11.52 1.63 -1.48
C LEU A 47 -11.22 2.36 -0.16
N ASN A 48 -10.85 1.59 0.85
CA ASN A 48 -10.57 2.05 2.20
C ASN A 48 -9.11 1.74 2.60
N PRO A 49 -8.64 2.24 3.75
CA PRO A 49 -7.35 1.86 4.33
C PRO A 49 -7.04 0.36 4.28
N GLY A 50 -7.96 -0.50 4.71
CA GLY A 50 -7.74 -1.95 4.68
C GLY A 50 -7.38 -2.47 3.27
N CYS A 51 -8.13 -2.08 2.25
CA CYS A 51 -7.85 -2.41 0.85
C CYS A 51 -6.46 -1.90 0.41
N LEU A 52 -6.13 -0.66 0.74
CA LEU A 52 -4.86 -0.05 0.34
C LEU A 52 -3.65 -0.76 0.97
N PHE A 53 -3.74 -1.14 2.24
CA PHE A 53 -2.65 -1.86 2.93
C PHE A 53 -2.50 -3.30 2.44
N MET A 54 -3.60 -3.99 2.09
CA MET A 54 -3.51 -5.28 1.39
C MET A 54 -2.78 -5.14 0.05
N ALA A 55 -3.10 -4.11 -0.74
CA ALA A 55 -2.40 -3.84 -2.00
C ALA A 55 -0.92 -3.48 -1.77
N ALA A 56 -0.61 -2.65 -0.78
CA ALA A 56 0.76 -2.30 -0.43
C ALA A 56 1.59 -3.52 -0.03
N TYR A 57 1.01 -4.47 0.70
CA TYR A 57 1.68 -5.73 1.05
C TYR A 57 2.04 -6.55 -0.19
N LEU A 58 1.07 -6.72 -1.10
CA LEU A 58 1.24 -7.48 -2.35
C LEU A 58 2.26 -6.86 -3.31
N LEU A 59 2.46 -5.54 -3.28
CA LEU A 59 3.36 -4.83 -4.19
C LEU A 59 4.74 -4.55 -3.59
N PHE A 60 4.85 -4.25 -2.29
CA PHE A 60 6.11 -3.88 -1.68
C PHE A 60 6.81 -5.04 -0.97
N LEU A 61 6.06 -5.90 -0.29
CA LEU A 61 6.63 -6.97 0.54
C LEU A 61 6.78 -8.24 -0.27
N TYR A 62 5.68 -8.73 -0.85
CA TYR A 62 5.68 -10.01 -1.56
C TYR A 62 6.76 -10.12 -2.67
N PRO A 63 6.97 -9.13 -3.55
CA PRO A 63 7.99 -9.24 -4.60
C PRO A 63 9.41 -9.26 -4.05
N LYS A 64 9.66 -8.60 -2.92
CA LYS A 64 10.97 -8.61 -2.27
C LYS A 64 11.25 -9.96 -1.60
N GLU A 65 10.26 -10.52 -0.91
CA GLU A 65 10.38 -11.81 -0.22
C GLU A 65 10.49 -12.99 -1.18
N SER A 66 9.85 -12.89 -2.34
CA SER A 66 9.84 -13.94 -3.36
C SER A 66 10.99 -13.85 -4.37
N GLU A 67 11.85 -12.82 -4.29
CA GLU A 67 12.93 -12.53 -5.24
C GLU A 67 12.49 -12.38 -6.70
N ILE A 68 11.19 -12.20 -6.96
CA ILE A 68 10.60 -12.31 -8.31
C ILE A 68 11.00 -11.13 -9.21
N VAL A 69 11.25 -9.92 -8.70
CA VAL A 69 11.52 -8.74 -9.55
C VAL A 69 12.42 -7.70 -8.88
N SER A 70 13.46 -7.22 -9.60
CA SER A 70 14.05 -5.91 -9.34
C SER A 70 13.18 -4.84 -9.99
N THR A 71 12.46 -4.06 -9.18
CA THR A 71 11.61 -2.96 -9.68
C THR A 71 12.46 -1.70 -9.72
N ASN A 72 12.56 -1.05 -10.89
CA ASN A 72 13.18 0.28 -10.97
C ASN A 72 12.28 1.27 -10.21
N LEU A 73 12.80 1.92 -9.17
CA LEU A 73 12.04 2.84 -8.33
C LEU A 73 12.16 4.31 -8.74
N SER A 74 12.85 4.62 -9.84
CA SER A 74 13.10 6.00 -10.29
C SER A 74 11.82 6.78 -10.65
N PHE A 75 10.70 6.10 -10.86
CA PHE A 75 9.40 6.72 -11.13
C PHE A 75 8.72 7.29 -9.86
N ILE A 76 9.22 6.97 -8.67
CA ILE A 76 8.58 7.37 -7.41
C ILE A 76 8.80 8.86 -7.15
N ASN A 77 7.70 9.60 -7.08
CA ASN A 77 7.74 10.99 -6.66
C ASN A 77 7.95 11.06 -5.13
N THR A 78 9.19 11.25 -4.68
CA THR A 78 9.49 11.37 -3.24
C THR A 78 8.98 12.66 -2.60
N GLY A 79 8.51 13.64 -3.38
CA GLY A 79 7.97 14.91 -2.89
C GLY A 79 6.57 14.82 -2.27
N ILE A 80 5.87 13.69 -2.44
CA ILE A 80 4.56 13.45 -1.80
C ILE A 80 4.70 13.06 -0.31
N PHE A 81 5.92 12.78 0.13
CA PHE A 81 6.23 12.40 1.50
C PHE A 81 6.67 13.59 2.33
N ASP A 82 6.01 13.81 3.46
CA ASP A 82 6.45 14.72 4.49
C ASP A 82 7.45 13.98 5.41
N ILE A 83 8.74 14.11 5.10
CA ILE A 83 9.83 13.42 5.81
C ILE A 83 10.15 14.19 7.10
N ILE A 84 9.70 13.65 8.23
CA ILE A 84 9.93 14.21 9.56
C ILE A 84 11.33 13.86 10.07
N THR A 85 11.77 12.63 9.82
CA THR A 85 13.09 12.15 10.25
C THR A 85 13.67 11.24 9.18
N MET A 86 14.90 11.54 8.78
CA MET A 86 15.65 10.75 7.81
C MET A 86 16.89 10.18 8.48
N GLY A 87 16.98 8.85 8.47
CA GLY A 87 18.15 8.14 8.95
C GLY A 87 19.28 8.15 7.93
N VAL A 88 20.29 7.31 8.17
CA VAL A 88 21.42 7.10 7.26
C VAL A 88 21.00 6.12 6.16
N LYS A 89 21.17 6.55 4.90
CA LYS A 89 21.05 5.73 3.69
C LYS A 89 22.39 5.10 3.31
N SER A 90 22.37 4.01 2.57
CA SER A 90 23.62 3.48 1.99
C SER A 90 24.18 4.44 0.92
N PRO A 91 25.50 4.46 0.67
CA PRO A 91 26.11 5.33 -0.34
C PRO A 91 25.48 5.15 -1.73
N ASP A 92 25.27 3.90 -2.13
CA ASP A 92 24.77 3.53 -3.47
C ASP A 92 23.25 3.50 -3.58
N GLU A 93 22.53 3.79 -2.49
CA GLU A 93 21.07 3.77 -2.47
C GLU A 93 20.49 5.13 -2.85
N SER A 94 19.59 5.15 -3.83
CA SER A 94 18.81 6.33 -4.21
C SER A 94 17.83 6.73 -3.09
N LYS A 95 17.29 7.95 -3.16
CA LYS A 95 16.33 8.42 -2.15
C LYS A 95 15.02 7.63 -2.22
N GLU A 96 14.61 7.28 -3.43
CA GLU A 96 13.43 6.49 -3.76
C GLU A 96 13.55 5.09 -3.16
N GLU A 97 14.67 4.41 -3.41
CA GLU A 97 14.98 3.09 -2.84
C GLU A 97 14.99 3.13 -1.31
N TYR A 98 15.63 4.15 -0.73
CA TYR A 98 15.65 4.34 0.71
C TYR A 98 14.23 4.47 1.27
N ILE A 99 13.41 5.38 0.74
CA ILE A 99 12.06 5.63 1.25
C ILE A 99 11.19 4.38 1.11
N VAL A 100 11.18 3.71 -0.05
CA VAL A 100 10.41 2.48 -0.26
C VAL A 100 10.86 1.38 0.69
N ARG A 101 12.17 1.19 0.87
CA ARG A 101 12.68 0.21 1.82
C ARG A 101 12.20 0.49 3.25
N ARG A 102 12.22 1.74 3.69
CA ARG A 102 11.79 2.13 5.04
C ARG A 102 10.28 1.97 5.23
N ILE A 103 9.48 2.34 4.22
CA ILE A 103 8.03 2.10 4.22
C ILE A 103 7.72 0.60 4.26
N ARG A 104 8.42 -0.21 3.45
CA ARG A 104 8.28 -1.66 3.46
C ARG A 104 8.60 -2.25 4.83
N ASN A 105 9.69 -1.83 5.45
CA ASN A 105 10.04 -2.29 6.80
C ASN A 105 8.99 -1.89 7.84
N SER A 106 8.50 -0.65 7.76
CA SER A 106 7.42 -0.16 8.61
C SER A 106 6.16 -1.02 8.47
N LEU A 107 5.77 -1.36 7.24
CA LEU A 107 4.66 -2.28 6.95
C LEU A 107 4.91 -3.69 7.51
N ALA A 108 6.09 -4.27 7.28
CA ALA A 108 6.45 -5.62 7.71
C ALA A 108 6.43 -5.79 9.23
N HIS A 109 6.75 -4.71 9.97
CA HIS A 109 6.78 -4.70 11.42
C HIS A 109 5.51 -4.11 12.06
N GLY A 110 4.53 -3.67 11.25
CA GLY A 110 3.32 -3.02 11.76
C GLY A 110 3.58 -1.67 12.43
N ASN A 111 4.67 -0.99 12.08
CA ASN A 111 5.09 0.30 12.64
C ASN A 111 4.50 1.48 11.86
N PHE A 112 3.18 1.50 11.71
CA PHE A 112 2.46 2.59 11.04
C PHE A 112 1.15 2.90 11.76
N GLU A 113 0.63 4.10 11.53
CA GLU A 113 -0.66 4.56 12.04
C GLU A 113 -1.39 5.37 10.98
N ILE A 114 -2.72 5.42 11.08
CA ILE A 114 -3.60 6.22 10.23
C ILE A 114 -4.44 7.09 11.14
N ASP A 115 -4.34 8.40 10.97
CA ASP A 115 -5.13 9.34 11.77
C ASP A 115 -6.54 9.56 11.17
N ASP A 116 -7.37 10.30 11.90
CA ASP A 116 -8.74 10.65 11.49
C ASP A 116 -8.79 11.51 10.21
N ASN A 117 -7.66 12.13 9.83
CA ASN A 117 -7.53 12.91 8.59
C ASN A 117 -7.00 12.07 7.42
N LEU A 118 -6.94 10.74 7.58
CA LEU A 118 -6.42 9.80 6.60
C LEU A 118 -4.96 10.11 6.23
N VAL A 119 -4.17 10.60 7.19
CA VAL A 119 -2.72 10.72 7.08
C VAL A 119 -2.09 9.46 7.62
N ILE A 120 -1.25 8.84 6.81
CA ILE A 120 -0.50 7.65 7.18
C ILE A 120 0.87 8.09 7.67
N THR A 121 1.22 7.68 8.89
CA THR A 121 2.58 7.85 9.42
C THR A 121 3.29 6.50 9.38
N PHE A 122 4.45 6.46 8.72
CA PHE A 122 5.33 5.29 8.73
C PHE A 122 6.53 5.56 9.63
N GLU A 123 6.85 4.59 10.47
CA GLU A 123 8.04 4.59 11.32
C GLU A 123 8.89 3.34 11.07
N ASP A 124 10.20 3.53 10.97
CA ASP A 124 11.16 2.43 10.90
C ASP A 124 12.42 2.78 11.71
N ASN A 125 13.06 1.76 12.28
CA ASN A 125 14.32 1.90 12.99
C ASN A 125 15.19 0.65 12.80
N ASN A 126 16.49 0.79 13.01
CA ASN A 126 17.35 -0.39 13.16
C ASN A 126 17.15 -1.00 14.55
N SER A 127 17.59 -2.24 14.74
CA SER A 127 17.53 -2.96 16.02
C SER A 127 18.16 -2.19 17.19
N ALA A 128 19.21 -1.40 16.92
CA ALA A 128 19.87 -0.54 17.89
C ALA A 128 19.16 0.80 18.18
N LYS A 129 18.07 1.11 17.47
CA LYS A 129 17.30 2.37 17.54
C LYS A 129 18.12 3.65 17.28
N THR A 130 19.24 3.53 16.57
CA THR A 130 20.12 4.64 16.20
C THR A 130 19.87 5.19 14.80
N ASN A 131 19.16 4.45 13.96
CA ASN A 131 18.85 4.85 12.59
C ASN A 131 17.33 5.01 12.44
N LEU A 132 16.80 6.15 12.87
CA LEU A 132 15.36 6.45 12.89
C LEU A 132 14.88 6.97 11.53
N PHE A 133 13.67 6.58 11.13
CA PHE A 133 12.95 7.14 9.99
C PHE A 133 11.50 7.36 10.38
N ARG A 134 10.97 8.52 10.03
CA ARG A 134 9.56 8.86 10.20
C ARG A 134 9.11 9.71 9.03
N THR A 135 8.03 9.32 8.38
CA THR A 135 7.45 10.05 7.26
C THR A 135 5.93 10.02 7.31
N LYS A 136 5.30 11.03 6.71
CA LYS A 136 3.85 11.11 6.54
C LYS A 136 3.49 11.17 5.06
N ILE A 137 2.34 10.60 4.72
CA ILE A 137 1.74 10.69 3.38
C ILE A 137 0.22 10.67 3.52
N ARG A 138 -0.50 11.43 2.69
CA ARG A 138 -1.97 11.33 2.67
C ARG A 138 -2.41 10.02 2.00
N PHE A 139 -3.50 9.46 2.48
CA PHE A 139 -4.07 8.20 1.98
C PHE A 139 -4.27 8.18 0.46
N ASN A 140 -4.79 9.27 -0.13
CA ASN A 140 -4.97 9.39 -1.58
C ASN A 140 -3.64 9.36 -2.35
N GLN A 141 -2.63 10.09 -1.86
CA GLN A 141 -1.29 10.10 -2.46
C GLN A 141 -0.61 8.72 -2.35
N PHE A 142 -0.82 8.02 -1.24
CA PHE A 142 -0.33 6.65 -1.09
C PHE A 142 -1.05 5.70 -2.07
N GLY A 143 -2.36 5.87 -2.28
CA GLY A 143 -3.12 5.18 -3.32
C GLY A 143 -2.57 5.40 -4.73
N GLU A 144 -2.25 6.66 -5.07
CA GLU A 144 -1.61 6.99 -6.35
C GLU A 144 -0.25 6.31 -6.51
N LEU A 145 0.57 6.30 -5.44
CA LEU A 145 1.85 5.60 -5.44
C LEU A 145 1.69 4.10 -5.71
N ILE A 146 0.75 3.43 -5.03
CA ILE A 146 0.43 2.01 -5.24
C ILE A 146 0.00 1.75 -6.69
N ASN A 147 -0.86 2.61 -7.23
CA ASN A 147 -1.30 2.48 -8.62
C ASN A 147 -0.13 2.64 -9.61
N ASN A 148 0.73 3.65 -9.42
CA ASN A 148 1.91 3.85 -10.25
C ASN A 148 2.85 2.65 -10.17
N PHE A 149 3.07 2.10 -8.98
CA PHE A 149 3.89 0.91 -8.79
C PHE A 149 3.33 -0.30 -9.56
N MET A 150 2.00 -0.48 -9.55
CA MET A 150 1.34 -1.54 -10.30
C MET A 150 1.53 -1.36 -11.82
N GLN A 151 1.39 -0.14 -12.35
CA GLN A 151 1.57 0.13 -13.78
C GLN A 151 3.02 -0.11 -14.23
N GLU A 152 4.00 0.35 -13.45
CA GLU A 152 5.42 0.14 -13.77
C GLU A 152 5.82 -1.33 -13.68
N SER A 153 5.32 -2.05 -12.68
CA SER A 153 5.51 -3.50 -12.54
C SER A 153 4.93 -4.26 -13.74
N LYS A 154 3.75 -3.82 -14.22
CA LYS A 154 3.11 -4.36 -15.42
C LYS A 154 3.98 -4.13 -16.65
N ASN A 155 4.38 -2.89 -16.92
CA ASN A 155 5.18 -2.51 -18.09
C ASN A 155 6.53 -3.25 -18.14
N THR A 156 7.17 -3.43 -16.98
CA THR A 156 8.46 -4.13 -16.89
C THR A 156 8.37 -5.61 -17.28
N ARG A 157 7.23 -6.28 -17.01
CA ARG A 157 7.01 -7.68 -17.41
C ARG A 157 6.72 -7.86 -18.90
N TYR A 158 6.09 -6.88 -19.55
CA TYR A 158 5.74 -6.97 -20.97
C TYR A 158 6.87 -6.53 -21.92
N ASN A 159 7.94 -5.93 -21.39
CA ASN A 159 9.12 -5.50 -22.15
C ASN A 159 10.32 -6.48 -22.01
N LYS A 160 10.10 -7.67 -21.45
CA LYS A 160 11.04 -8.80 -21.46
C LYS A 160 10.49 -9.89 -22.37
#